data_AF-A0A7X7HXK6-F1
#
_entry.id   AF-A0A7X7HXK6-F1
#
_cell.length_a   1.000
_cell.length_b   1.000
_cell.length_c   1.000
_cell.angle_alpha   90.00
_cell.angle_beta   90.00
_cell.angle_gamma   90.00
#
_symmetry.space_group_name_H-M   'P 1'
#
loop_
_entity.id
_entity.type
_entity.pdbx_description
1 polymer ?
#
loop_
_entity_poly.entity_id
_entity_poly.type
_entity_poly.pdbx_seq_one_letter_code
_entity_poly.pdbx_strand_id
1 'polypeptide(L)'
;MSRRARKSPLRHLVWILPLLVLDFFLFRWLALRQGGCEPLRPPAPESVAPAGPPPPPPPVWHQMTAPTPQTNLLAPDLPGVLQPTGSGRLESAKFGSTRVNSNGSAVFHEGVDIAATARDRKGHATDPVFAVADGRVAFVNSSSGNSSYGKYMVIEHPDPSLGVVEKRDGTSEPAAVYSLYAHLADVRFGIRPGHHVAAGSEIGTLGNTSNTRPPIPHSRSHLHWEIGLMLNARYEIKHREEKLKPDFGNYNGRNLFGIDPLDFFAARQRQPGLTMAAYLAALTPACEVVLRGKAPDFFRRYPALWHGPPRDGNPIHLALSESGMPLAGRNATAVEIALLGNQRQAVAKVNPDVLGRNGRGYVTRSGNQWKFTPAGRQWADHFFY
;
A
#
# COMPACT_ATOMS: atom_id res chain seq x y z
N MET A 1 -2.54 -11.46 73.90
CA MET A 1 -3.13 -12.42 72.94
C MET A 1 -4.64 -12.29 72.98
N SER A 2 -5.28 -11.81 71.90
CA SER A 2 -6.74 -11.80 71.74
C SER A 2 -7.05 -12.28 70.32
N ARG A 3 -7.71 -13.44 70.20
CA ARG A 3 -8.08 -14.06 68.91
C ARG A 3 -9.38 -13.43 68.40
N ARG A 4 -9.33 -12.82 67.22
CA ARG A 4 -10.51 -12.31 66.50
C ARG A 4 -11.25 -13.49 65.85
N ALA A 5 -12.51 -13.70 66.21
CA ALA A 5 -13.35 -14.79 65.69
C ALA A 5 -13.63 -14.62 64.18
N ARG A 6 -13.40 -15.68 63.39
CA ARG A 6 -13.77 -15.76 61.97
C ARG A 6 -15.30 -15.88 61.85
N LYS A 7 -15.94 -15.00 61.07
CA LYS A 7 -17.38 -15.05 60.77
C LYS A 7 -17.66 -16.17 59.77
N SER A 8 -18.68 -16.98 60.06
CA SER A 8 -19.08 -18.15 59.26
C SER A 8 -19.71 -17.76 57.92
N PRO A 9 -19.37 -18.43 56.80
CA PRO A 9 -19.95 -18.20 55.47
C PRO A 9 -21.44 -18.56 55.39
N LEU A 10 -22.00 -19.24 56.40
CA LEU A 10 -23.43 -19.56 56.51
C LEU A 10 -24.36 -18.33 56.54
N ARG A 11 -23.84 -17.12 56.80
CA ARG A 11 -24.65 -15.89 56.80
C ARG A 11 -25.15 -15.48 55.40
N HIS A 12 -24.50 -15.93 54.33
CA HIS A 12 -24.91 -15.59 52.96
C HIS A 12 -26.03 -16.48 52.42
N LEU A 13 -26.22 -17.69 52.99
CA LEU A 13 -27.29 -18.60 52.60
C LEU A 13 -28.69 -18.05 52.88
N VAL A 14 -28.83 -17.17 53.89
CA VAL A 14 -30.11 -16.57 54.29
C VAL A 14 -30.72 -15.69 53.18
N TRP A 15 -29.91 -15.12 52.29
CA TRP A 15 -30.40 -14.25 51.20
C TRP A 15 -30.40 -14.91 49.82
N ILE A 16 -29.56 -15.94 49.61
CA ILE A 16 -29.47 -16.64 48.33
C ILE A 16 -30.67 -17.58 48.11
N LEU A 17 -31.11 -18.29 49.14
CA LEU A 17 -32.24 -19.22 49.05
C LEU A 17 -33.58 -18.52 48.67
N PRO A 18 -33.96 -17.37 49.27
CA PRO A 18 -35.16 -16.65 48.86
C PRO A 18 -35.13 -16.14 47.41
N LEU A 19 -33.96 -15.70 46.92
CA LEU A 19 -33.79 -15.22 45.54
C LEU A 19 -34.01 -16.34 44.51
N LEU A 20 -33.45 -17.53 44.75
CA LEU A 20 -33.63 -18.67 43.85
C LEU A 20 -35.09 -19.16 43.80
N VAL A 21 -35.80 -19.08 44.93
CA VAL A 21 -37.23 -19.40 44.99
C VAL A 21 -38.04 -18.37 44.20
N LEU A 22 -37.75 -17.08 44.34
CA LEU A 22 -38.40 -16.01 43.58
C LEU A 22 -38.19 -16.20 42.07
N ASP A 23 -36.96 -16.47 41.64
CA ASP A 23 -36.63 -16.70 40.23
C ASP A 23 -37.39 -17.92 39.68
N PHE A 24 -37.44 -19.03 40.43
CA PHE A 24 -38.17 -20.22 40.00
C PHE A 24 -39.66 -19.93 39.77
N PHE A 25 -40.31 -19.18 40.65
CA PHE A 25 -41.72 -18.81 40.48
C PHE A 25 -41.93 -17.77 39.38
N LEU A 26 -41.01 -16.81 39.17
CA LEU A 26 -41.06 -15.83 38.09
C LEU A 26 -40.95 -16.51 36.71
N PHE A 27 -39.97 -17.41 36.53
CA PHE A 27 -39.81 -18.13 35.28
C PHE A 27 -40.96 -19.10 35.01
N ARG A 28 -41.50 -19.74 36.04
CA ARG A 28 -42.70 -20.58 35.91
C ARG A 28 -43.95 -19.76 35.55
N TRP A 29 -44.10 -18.56 36.11
CA TRP A 29 -45.19 -17.65 35.77
C TRP A 29 -45.08 -17.11 34.33
N LEU A 30 -43.86 -16.79 33.87
CA LEU A 30 -43.61 -16.42 32.46
C LEU A 30 -43.90 -17.58 31.50
N ALA A 31 -43.53 -18.82 31.87
CA ALA A 31 -43.79 -19.99 31.04
C ALA A 31 -45.30 -20.31 30.93
N LEU A 32 -46.07 -20.09 32.01
CA LEU A 32 -47.51 -20.31 32.03
C LEU A 32 -48.32 -19.16 31.40
N ARG A 33 -47.69 -18.03 31.07
CA ARG A 33 -48.32 -16.89 30.37
C ARG A 33 -48.33 -17.01 28.85
N GLN A 34 -47.86 -18.12 28.27
CA GLN A 34 -48.05 -18.41 26.85
C GLN A 34 -49.49 -18.85 26.56
N GLY A 35 -50.43 -17.92 26.76
CA GLY A 35 -51.80 -18.01 26.27
C GLY A 35 -51.97 -17.07 25.08
N GLY A 36 -52.23 -17.64 23.90
CA GLY A 36 -52.86 -16.94 22.78
C GLY A 36 -51.91 -16.33 21.74
N CYS A 37 -51.22 -17.17 20.97
CA CYS A 37 -50.92 -16.84 19.58
C CYS A 37 -51.33 -18.05 18.74
N GLU A 38 -52.46 -17.94 18.05
CA GLU A 38 -52.74 -18.84 16.93
C GLU A 38 -51.57 -18.77 15.94
N PRO A 39 -51.03 -19.90 15.47
CA PRO A 39 -50.08 -19.86 14.38
C PRO A 39 -50.83 -19.43 13.12
N LEU A 40 -50.67 -18.16 12.74
CA LEU A 40 -50.98 -17.70 11.40
C LEU A 40 -50.31 -18.66 10.41
N ARG A 41 -51.13 -19.32 9.60
CA ARG A 41 -50.71 -20.20 8.51
C ARG A 41 -49.62 -19.46 7.72
N PRO A 42 -48.39 -19.97 7.63
CA PRO A 42 -47.36 -19.28 6.84
C PRO A 42 -47.90 -19.15 5.42
N PRO A 43 -47.83 -17.96 4.80
CA PRO A 43 -48.12 -17.84 3.38
C PRO A 43 -47.26 -18.87 2.64
N ALA A 44 -47.84 -19.51 1.62
CA ALA A 44 -47.11 -20.43 0.75
C ALA A 44 -45.79 -19.76 0.34
N PRO A 45 -44.67 -20.50 0.33
CA PRO A 45 -43.39 -19.90 -0.01
C PRO A 45 -43.51 -19.24 -1.38
N GLU A 46 -43.49 -17.90 -1.41
CA GLU A 46 -43.24 -17.19 -2.63
C GLU A 46 -41.93 -17.73 -3.16
N SER A 47 -41.95 -18.17 -4.41
CA SER A 47 -40.77 -18.50 -5.18
C SER A 47 -39.91 -17.24 -5.27
N VAL A 48 -39.09 -17.01 -4.24
CA VAL A 48 -37.98 -16.08 -4.31
C VAL A 48 -37.03 -16.72 -5.30
N ALA A 49 -37.07 -16.25 -6.55
CA ALA A 49 -36.05 -16.56 -7.53
C ALA A 49 -34.69 -16.40 -6.85
N PRO A 50 -33.74 -17.35 -7.01
CA PRO A 50 -32.45 -17.25 -6.36
C PRO A 50 -31.90 -15.86 -6.63
N ALA A 51 -31.69 -15.08 -5.57
CA ALA A 51 -31.11 -13.76 -5.68
C ALA A 51 -29.84 -13.93 -6.51
N GLY A 52 -29.79 -13.25 -7.65
CA GLY A 52 -28.61 -13.27 -8.51
C GLY A 52 -27.37 -12.98 -7.66
N PRO A 53 -26.18 -13.45 -8.08
CA PRO A 53 -24.96 -13.15 -7.35
C PRO A 53 -24.91 -11.64 -7.06
N PRO A 54 -24.58 -11.22 -5.82
CA PRO A 54 -24.53 -9.82 -5.48
C PRO A 54 -23.67 -9.09 -6.51
N PRO A 55 -24.07 -7.86 -6.92
CA PRO A 55 -23.28 -7.10 -7.87
C PRO A 55 -21.83 -7.03 -7.38
N PRO A 56 -20.84 -7.10 -8.28
CA PRO A 56 -19.44 -7.05 -7.87
C PRO A 56 -19.22 -5.78 -7.04
N PRO A 57 -18.43 -5.87 -5.95
CA PRO A 57 -18.15 -4.71 -5.13
C PRO A 57 -17.56 -3.60 -6.02
N PRO A 58 -17.88 -2.33 -5.74
CA PRO A 58 -17.34 -1.23 -6.52
C PRO A 58 -15.80 -1.30 -6.50
N PRO A 59 -15.12 -0.84 -7.57
CA PRO A 59 -13.66 -0.79 -7.60
C PRO A 59 -13.12 -0.10 -6.34
N VAL A 60 -12.02 -0.59 -5.75
CA VAL A 60 -11.49 -0.07 -4.47
C VAL A 60 -11.19 1.43 -4.50
N TRP A 61 -10.81 1.94 -5.67
CA TRP A 61 -10.57 3.36 -5.90
C TRP A 61 -11.85 4.18 -6.09
N HIS A 62 -13.03 3.56 -6.01
CA HIS A 62 -14.28 4.23 -6.34
C HIS A 62 -14.51 5.47 -5.45
N GLN A 63 -14.12 5.34 -4.19
CA GLN A 63 -14.25 6.36 -3.15
C GLN A 63 -12.88 6.98 -2.81
N MET A 64 -11.94 7.00 -3.78
CA MET A 64 -10.62 7.55 -3.53
C MET A 64 -10.70 8.99 -3.04
N THR A 65 -10.12 9.26 -1.88
CA THR A 65 -10.10 10.57 -1.22
C THR A 65 -8.69 11.12 -1.10
N ALA A 66 -8.58 12.41 -0.81
CA ALA A 66 -7.29 13.05 -0.51
C ALA A 66 -6.70 12.48 0.80
N PRO A 67 -5.37 12.27 0.89
CA PRO A 67 -4.73 11.73 2.08
C PRO A 67 -4.57 12.76 3.22
N THR A 68 -4.95 14.02 3.01
CA THR A 68 -4.88 15.13 3.97
C THR A 68 -6.02 16.11 3.71
N PRO A 69 -6.27 17.13 4.58
CA PRO A 69 -7.21 18.21 4.29
C PRO A 69 -6.85 19.13 3.11
N GLN A 70 -5.67 18.97 2.48
CA GLN A 70 -5.28 19.76 1.31
C GLN A 70 -6.25 19.52 0.14
N THR A 71 -7.02 20.53 -0.23
CA THR A 71 -8.07 20.43 -1.26
C THR A 71 -7.58 20.67 -2.68
N ASN A 72 -6.39 21.23 -2.87
CA ASN A 72 -5.88 21.66 -4.18
C ASN A 72 -4.99 20.63 -4.87
N LEU A 73 -5.12 19.32 -4.58
CA LEU A 73 -4.26 18.28 -5.17
C LEU A 73 -4.41 18.14 -6.69
N LEU A 74 -5.51 18.64 -7.28
CA LEU A 74 -5.68 18.72 -8.74
C LEU A 74 -4.95 19.92 -9.38
N ALA A 75 -4.40 20.82 -8.57
CA ALA A 75 -3.60 21.95 -8.98
C ALA A 75 -2.28 21.99 -8.16
N PRO A 76 -1.44 20.95 -8.27
CA PRO A 76 -0.29 20.74 -7.38
C PRO A 76 0.79 21.82 -7.49
N ASP A 77 0.77 22.62 -8.56
CA ASP A 77 1.73 23.70 -8.79
C ASP A 77 1.39 24.99 -8.04
N LEU A 78 0.21 25.08 -7.42
CA LEU A 78 -0.15 26.24 -6.61
C LEU A 78 0.73 26.34 -5.35
N PRO A 79 1.12 27.56 -4.95
CA PRO A 79 1.90 27.75 -3.73
C PRO A 79 1.21 27.15 -2.50
N GLY A 80 1.97 26.38 -1.72
CA GLY A 80 1.47 25.79 -0.46
C GLY A 80 0.68 24.50 -0.64
N VAL A 81 0.57 23.94 -1.85
CA VAL A 81 -0.02 22.60 -2.05
C VAL A 81 1.01 21.51 -1.79
N LEU A 82 2.17 21.62 -2.41
CA LEU A 82 3.30 20.71 -2.21
C LEU A 82 4.41 21.37 -1.38
N GLN A 83 5.15 20.54 -0.64
CA GLN A 83 6.23 20.96 0.24
C GLN A 83 7.59 20.62 -0.40
N PRO A 84 8.29 21.58 -1.02
CA PRO A 84 9.62 21.32 -1.56
C PRO A 84 10.62 20.95 -0.47
N THR A 85 11.65 20.22 -0.90
CA THR A 85 12.85 19.94 -0.11
C THR A 85 13.60 21.22 0.27
N GLY A 86 14.73 21.10 0.98
CA GLY A 86 15.56 22.26 1.36
C GLY A 86 16.09 23.09 0.18
N SER A 87 15.97 22.59 -1.06
CA SER A 87 16.29 23.36 -2.28
C SER A 87 15.29 24.47 -2.59
N GLY A 88 14.08 24.44 -2.03
CA GLY A 88 12.99 25.37 -2.34
C GLY A 88 12.34 25.16 -3.72
N ARG A 89 12.86 24.24 -4.55
CA ARG A 89 12.31 23.94 -5.87
C ARG A 89 11.09 23.05 -5.75
N LEU A 90 9.93 23.53 -6.22
CA LEU A 90 8.67 22.79 -6.21
C LEU A 90 8.81 21.37 -6.77
N GLU A 91 9.52 21.20 -7.89
CA GLU A 91 9.76 19.90 -8.52
C GLU A 91 10.26 18.85 -7.54
N SER A 92 11.08 19.23 -6.56
CA SER A 92 11.63 18.29 -5.57
C SER A 92 10.60 17.62 -4.65
N ALA A 93 9.37 18.13 -4.65
CA ALA A 93 8.20 17.57 -3.96
C ALA A 93 7.37 16.62 -4.84
N LYS A 94 7.61 16.57 -6.15
CA LYS A 94 6.86 15.74 -7.11
C LYS A 94 7.52 14.39 -7.32
N PHE A 95 6.74 13.44 -7.80
CA PHE A 95 7.21 12.12 -8.22
C PHE A 95 8.26 12.23 -9.34
N GLY A 96 9.22 11.31 -9.37
CA GLY A 96 10.22 11.22 -10.44
C GLY A 96 11.63 11.65 -10.06
N SER A 97 12.54 11.77 -11.04
CA SER A 97 13.95 12.17 -10.85
C SER A 97 14.11 13.69 -10.63
N THR A 98 13.43 14.21 -9.62
CA THR A 98 13.24 15.65 -9.40
C THR A 98 14.23 16.26 -8.42
N ARG A 99 14.98 15.42 -7.69
CA ARG A 99 15.96 15.83 -6.68
C ARG A 99 17.40 15.69 -7.19
N VAL A 100 18.34 16.34 -6.51
CA VAL A 100 19.78 16.33 -6.86
C VAL A 100 20.62 16.14 -5.60
N ASN A 101 21.55 15.18 -5.64
CA ASN A 101 22.55 14.96 -4.60
C ASN A 101 23.63 16.06 -4.62
N SER A 102 24.42 16.14 -3.55
CA SER A 102 25.57 17.07 -3.48
C SER A 102 26.59 16.89 -4.61
N ASN A 103 26.71 15.68 -5.16
CA ASN A 103 27.58 15.36 -6.30
C ASN A 103 26.94 15.63 -7.67
N GLY A 104 25.75 16.25 -7.72
CA GLY A 104 25.03 16.57 -8.95
C GLY A 104 24.21 15.44 -9.57
N SER A 105 24.26 14.21 -9.01
CA SER A 105 23.45 13.10 -9.52
C SER A 105 21.97 13.32 -9.21
N ALA A 106 21.09 12.98 -10.15
CA ALA A 106 19.65 13.00 -9.89
C ALA A 106 19.28 11.95 -8.83
N VAL A 107 18.22 12.23 -8.07
CA VAL A 107 17.62 11.32 -7.09
C VAL A 107 16.15 11.18 -7.42
N PHE A 108 15.69 9.94 -7.48
CA PHE A 108 14.30 9.62 -7.69
C PHE A 108 13.49 9.83 -6.41
N HIS A 109 12.32 10.42 -6.56
CA HIS A 109 11.34 10.62 -5.51
C HIS A 109 10.14 9.71 -5.81
N GLU A 110 9.92 8.71 -4.96
CA GLU A 110 8.93 7.64 -5.20
C GLU A 110 7.47 8.04 -4.90
N GLY A 111 7.26 9.28 -4.49
CA GLY A 111 5.95 9.78 -4.11
C GLY A 111 5.87 11.28 -4.27
N VAL A 112 4.96 11.89 -3.51
CA VAL A 112 4.75 13.33 -3.47
C VAL A 112 4.76 13.84 -2.04
N ASP A 113 5.27 15.06 -1.86
CA ASP A 113 5.33 15.71 -0.55
C ASP A 113 4.22 16.75 -0.44
N ILE A 114 3.11 16.39 0.20
CA ILE A 114 1.94 17.27 0.38
C ILE A 114 2.18 18.18 1.60
N ALA A 115 2.00 19.49 1.41
CA ALA A 115 2.23 20.47 2.46
C ALA A 115 1.14 20.45 3.54
N ALA A 116 1.55 20.72 4.78
CA ALA A 116 0.62 20.93 5.88
C ALA A 116 -0.21 22.21 5.69
N THR A 117 -1.51 22.13 5.95
CA THR A 117 -2.45 23.26 5.91
C THR A 117 -2.63 23.94 7.27
N ALA A 118 -2.33 23.24 8.37
CA ALA A 118 -2.55 23.73 9.72
C ALA A 118 -1.36 23.46 10.64
N ARG A 119 -1.11 24.39 11.58
CA ARG A 119 -0.02 24.30 12.54
C ARG A 119 -0.43 24.79 13.93
N ASP A 120 0.17 24.19 14.96
CA ASP A 120 0.04 24.64 16.34
C ASP A 120 0.94 25.87 16.63
N ARG A 121 0.85 26.40 17.86
CA ARG A 121 1.66 27.55 18.32
C ARG A 121 3.17 27.28 18.37
N LYS A 122 3.59 26.01 18.34
CA LYS A 122 4.99 25.58 18.31
C LYS A 122 5.47 25.33 16.87
N GLY A 123 4.59 25.50 15.87
CA GLY A 123 4.86 25.29 14.45
C GLY A 123 4.73 23.83 14.00
N HIS A 124 4.30 22.92 14.87
CA HIS A 124 4.04 21.53 14.48
C HIS A 124 2.82 21.47 13.56
N ALA A 125 2.89 20.67 12.51
CA ALA A 125 1.72 20.40 11.70
C ALA A 125 0.66 19.63 12.50
N THR A 126 -0.61 19.92 12.24
CA THR A 126 -1.76 19.33 12.94
C THR A 126 -2.74 18.65 12.00
N ASP A 127 -2.41 18.59 10.71
CA ASP A 127 -3.25 17.96 9.70
C ASP A 127 -3.47 16.47 10.01
N PRO A 128 -4.73 15.99 10.10
CA PRO A 128 -5.00 14.57 10.08
C PRO A 128 -4.56 13.97 8.75
N VAL A 129 -4.10 12.72 8.79
CA VAL A 129 -3.78 11.91 7.61
C VAL A 129 -4.87 10.87 7.45
N PHE A 130 -5.35 10.70 6.22
CA PHE A 130 -6.47 9.81 5.89
C PHE A 130 -6.04 8.65 5.00
N ALA A 131 -6.65 7.48 5.20
CA ALA A 131 -6.55 6.39 4.23
C ALA A 131 -7.22 6.82 2.91
N VAL A 132 -6.51 6.76 1.79
CA VAL A 132 -7.05 7.24 0.50
C VAL A 132 -8.15 6.35 -0.07
N ALA A 133 -8.19 5.08 0.32
CA ALA A 133 -9.18 4.10 -0.13
C ALA A 133 -9.34 3.01 0.93
N ASP A 134 -10.38 2.18 0.78
CA ASP A 134 -10.58 1.00 1.62
C ASP A 134 -9.37 0.07 1.53
N GLY A 135 -8.95 -0.50 2.66
CA GLY A 135 -7.79 -1.37 2.69
C GLY A 135 -7.50 -1.99 4.03
N ARG A 136 -6.34 -2.63 4.10
CA ARG A 136 -5.82 -3.27 5.31
C ARG A 136 -4.45 -2.71 5.61
N VAL A 137 -4.26 -2.23 6.83
CA VAL A 137 -2.95 -1.78 7.33
C VAL A 137 -2.00 -2.97 7.29
N ALA A 138 -0.97 -2.85 6.47
CA ALA A 138 -0.06 -3.94 6.17
C ALA A 138 1.22 -3.83 7.01
N PHE A 139 1.65 -2.60 7.30
CA PHE A 139 2.86 -2.32 8.07
C PHE A 139 2.78 -0.99 8.80
N VAL A 140 3.38 -0.91 9.99
CA VAL A 140 3.55 0.32 10.75
C VAL A 140 4.97 0.39 11.33
N ASN A 141 5.71 1.46 11.04
CA ASN A 141 6.88 1.87 11.80
C ASN A 141 6.52 3.08 12.67
N SER A 142 6.48 2.89 13.99
CA SER A 142 6.22 3.97 14.95
C SER A 142 7.50 4.66 15.46
N SER A 143 8.68 4.20 15.05
CA SER A 143 9.97 4.80 15.43
C SER A 143 10.44 5.83 14.42
N SER A 144 10.63 7.08 14.86
CA SER A 144 11.07 8.19 14.01
C SER A 144 12.50 8.03 13.46
N GLY A 145 13.38 7.32 14.17
CA GLY A 145 14.81 7.22 13.83
C GLY A 145 15.20 6.04 12.96
N ASN A 146 14.29 5.09 12.71
CA ASN A 146 14.65 3.85 12.03
C ASN A 146 14.63 3.98 10.49
N SER A 147 13.97 4.99 9.93
CA SER A 147 13.78 5.10 8.48
C SER A 147 14.00 6.53 7.98
N SER A 148 14.41 6.67 6.73
CA SER A 148 14.35 7.97 6.04
C SER A 148 12.91 8.45 5.92
N TYR A 149 11.94 7.54 5.84
CA TYR A 149 10.50 7.84 5.95
C TYR A 149 10.06 8.29 7.36
N GLY A 150 10.92 8.17 8.37
CA GLY A 150 10.54 8.39 9.76
C GLY A 150 9.50 7.40 10.23
N LYS A 151 8.48 7.90 10.95
CA LYS A 151 7.29 7.11 11.23
C LYS A 151 6.47 7.00 9.95
N TYR A 152 6.13 5.77 9.58
CA TYR A 152 5.36 5.54 8.36
C TYR A 152 4.46 4.31 8.48
N MET A 153 3.47 4.26 7.61
CA MET A 153 2.55 3.15 7.49
C MET A 153 2.35 2.79 6.03
N VAL A 154 2.10 1.50 5.78
CA VAL A 154 1.66 0.99 4.48
C VAL A 154 0.29 0.37 4.61
N ILE A 155 -0.62 0.72 3.70
CA ILE A 155 -1.94 0.11 3.56
C ILE A 155 -1.97 -0.65 2.23
N GLU A 156 -2.42 -1.90 2.27
CA GLU A 156 -2.72 -2.68 1.07
C GLU A 156 -4.19 -2.55 0.71
N HIS A 157 -4.45 -2.21 -0.55
CA HIS A 157 -5.75 -2.02 -1.15
C HIS A 157 -6.06 -3.20 -2.07
N PRO A 158 -7.04 -4.06 -1.72
CA PRO A 158 -7.51 -5.14 -2.57
C PRO A 158 -7.99 -4.61 -3.94
N ASP A 159 -7.30 -4.97 -5.02
CA ASP A 159 -7.64 -4.54 -6.38
C ASP A 159 -7.73 -5.75 -7.34
N PRO A 160 -8.94 -6.32 -7.51
CA PRO A 160 -9.13 -7.47 -8.39
C PRO A 160 -8.89 -7.17 -9.88
N SER A 161 -8.78 -5.90 -10.29
CA SER A 161 -8.46 -5.58 -11.69
C SER A 161 -7.06 -6.03 -12.08
N LEU A 162 -6.15 -6.14 -11.11
CA LEU A 162 -4.80 -6.68 -11.30
C LEU A 162 -4.75 -8.22 -11.22
N GLY A 163 -5.88 -8.84 -10.90
CA GLY A 163 -6.07 -10.29 -10.85
C GLY A 163 -6.32 -10.85 -9.45
N VAL A 164 -6.38 -12.18 -9.40
CA VAL A 164 -6.61 -12.95 -8.18
C VAL A 164 -5.42 -13.90 -7.95
N VAL A 165 -4.98 -13.98 -6.71
CA VAL A 165 -3.84 -14.77 -6.26
C VAL A 165 -4.35 -16.02 -5.55
N GLU A 166 -4.19 -17.16 -6.21
CA GLU A 166 -4.46 -18.46 -5.61
C GLU A 166 -3.40 -18.80 -4.54
N LYS A 167 -3.88 -19.19 -3.37
CA LYS A 167 -3.08 -19.65 -2.23
C LYS A 167 -2.98 -21.17 -2.23
N ARG A 168 -1.98 -21.67 -1.51
CA ARG A 168 -1.72 -23.11 -1.40
C ARG A 168 -2.81 -23.88 -0.64
N ASP A 169 -3.53 -23.19 0.23
CA ASP A 169 -4.65 -23.75 1.00
C ASP A 169 -5.98 -23.73 0.22
N GLY A 170 -5.96 -23.37 -1.07
CA GLY A 170 -7.14 -23.30 -1.92
C GLY A 170 -7.96 -22.02 -1.74
N THR A 171 -7.52 -21.09 -0.87
CA THR A 171 -8.12 -19.76 -0.80
C THR A 171 -7.59 -18.84 -1.91
N SER A 172 -8.33 -17.78 -2.17
CA SER A 172 -8.00 -16.80 -3.19
C SER A 172 -8.12 -15.40 -2.61
N GLU A 173 -7.17 -14.54 -2.92
CA GLU A 173 -7.21 -13.12 -2.56
C GLU A 173 -6.99 -12.24 -3.79
N PRO A 174 -7.63 -11.07 -3.88
CA PRO A 174 -7.31 -10.12 -4.94
C PRO A 174 -5.86 -9.65 -4.83
N ALA A 175 -5.26 -9.33 -5.97
CA ALA A 175 -4.01 -8.58 -6.01
C ALA A 175 -4.11 -7.30 -5.18
N ALA A 176 -2.98 -6.83 -4.64
CA ALA A 176 -2.96 -5.65 -3.76
C ALA A 176 -2.04 -4.54 -4.29
N VAL A 177 -2.60 -3.33 -4.29
CA VAL A 177 -1.86 -2.08 -4.49
C VAL A 177 -1.52 -1.52 -3.12
N TYR A 178 -0.30 -1.04 -2.91
CA TYR A 178 0.04 -0.38 -1.66
C TYR A 178 -0.16 1.14 -1.77
N SER A 179 -0.49 1.77 -0.65
CA SER A 179 -0.21 3.18 -0.41
C SER A 179 0.67 3.34 0.83
N LEU A 180 1.60 4.30 0.79
CA LEU A 180 2.54 4.60 1.87
C LEU A 180 2.33 6.03 2.38
N TYR A 181 2.36 6.19 3.70
CA TYR A 181 2.15 7.46 4.40
C TYR A 181 3.32 7.67 5.36
N ALA A 182 4.19 8.63 5.07
CA ALA A 182 5.45 8.84 5.78
C ALA A 182 5.56 10.21 6.46
N HIS A 183 6.64 10.36 7.23
CA HIS A 183 6.96 11.52 8.05
C HIS A 183 5.93 11.84 9.14
N LEU A 184 5.09 10.87 9.51
CA LEU A 184 4.01 11.05 10.46
C LEU A 184 4.52 11.57 11.81
N ALA A 185 3.78 12.48 12.44
CA ALA A 185 4.03 12.88 13.82
C ALA A 185 3.66 11.73 14.77
N ASP A 186 2.53 11.09 14.51
CA ASP A 186 2.04 9.91 15.21
C ASP A 186 1.12 9.07 14.32
N VAL A 187 0.89 7.84 14.76
CA VAL A 187 -0.07 6.89 14.16
C VAL A 187 -1.27 6.83 15.08
N ARG A 188 -2.47 6.92 14.51
CA ARG A 188 -3.72 6.98 15.27
C ARG A 188 -3.86 5.76 16.18
N PHE A 189 -4.38 5.97 17.39
CA PHE A 189 -4.61 4.87 18.34
C PHE A 189 -5.48 3.77 17.72
N GLY A 190 -5.05 2.51 17.87
CA GLY A 190 -5.75 1.33 17.35
C GLY A 190 -5.27 0.88 15.97
N ILE A 191 -4.65 1.76 15.18
CA ILE A 191 -4.05 1.43 13.89
C ILE A 191 -2.83 0.54 14.10
N ARG A 192 -2.88 -0.67 13.54
CA ARG A 192 -1.84 -1.70 13.62
C ARG A 192 -1.92 -2.63 12.41
N PRO A 193 -0.83 -3.36 12.07
CA PRO A 193 -0.90 -4.37 11.04
C PRO A 193 -2.08 -5.32 11.23
N GLY A 194 -2.86 -5.54 10.18
CA GLY A 194 -4.09 -6.31 10.20
C GLY A 194 -5.38 -5.52 10.38
N HIS A 195 -5.31 -4.25 10.75
CA HIS A 195 -6.50 -3.41 10.91
C HIS A 195 -7.09 -3.01 9.56
N HIS A 196 -8.41 -3.10 9.41
CA HIS A 196 -9.13 -2.60 8.24
C HIS A 196 -9.40 -1.11 8.38
N VAL A 197 -9.23 -0.38 7.29
CA VAL A 197 -9.52 1.06 7.21
C VAL A 197 -10.44 1.31 6.03
N ALA A 198 -11.40 2.23 6.21
CA ALA A 198 -12.22 2.73 5.13
C ALA A 198 -11.59 3.98 4.51
N ALA A 199 -11.93 4.29 3.25
CA ALA A 199 -11.58 5.56 2.63
C ALA A 199 -11.98 6.74 3.54
N GLY A 200 -11.05 7.68 3.76
CA GLY A 200 -11.26 8.85 4.62
C GLY A 200 -11.07 8.60 6.12
N SER A 201 -10.79 7.36 6.54
CA SER A 201 -10.49 7.09 7.96
C SER A 201 -9.19 7.79 8.38
N GLU A 202 -9.22 8.49 9.52
CA GLU A 202 -8.01 9.08 10.10
C GLU A 202 -7.06 7.98 10.59
N ILE A 203 -5.83 8.02 10.09
CA ILE A 203 -4.79 7.00 10.33
C ILE A 203 -3.58 7.53 11.09
N GLY A 204 -3.47 8.85 11.25
CA GLY A 204 -2.40 9.49 12.00
C GLY A 204 -2.39 11.00 11.79
N THR A 205 -1.29 11.63 12.20
CA THR A 205 -1.09 13.08 12.07
C THR A 205 0.14 13.35 11.22
N LEU A 206 0.04 14.33 10.32
CA LEU A 206 1.15 14.78 9.47
C LEU A 206 2.28 15.33 10.35
N GLY A 207 3.53 15.02 10.01
CA GLY A 207 4.67 15.49 10.79
C GLY A 207 5.90 15.81 9.95
N ASN A 208 7.06 15.66 10.60
CA ASN A 208 8.39 15.85 10.00
C ASN A 208 9.37 14.79 10.49
N THR A 209 8.88 13.61 10.91
CA THR A 209 9.77 12.56 11.44
C THR A 209 10.62 11.98 10.31
N SER A 210 11.92 11.79 10.56
CA SER A 210 12.86 11.14 9.65
C SER A 210 14.17 10.85 10.38
N ASN A 211 15.00 9.99 9.80
CA ASN A 211 16.39 9.82 10.21
C ASN A 211 17.39 10.61 9.35
N THR A 212 16.92 11.50 8.47
CA THR A 212 17.77 12.27 7.57
C THR A 212 18.64 13.27 8.34
N ARG A 213 19.78 13.62 7.76
CA ARG A 213 20.68 14.64 8.30
C ARG A 213 20.95 15.70 7.23
N PRO A 214 20.56 16.97 7.44
CA PRO A 214 19.85 17.49 8.62
C PRO A 214 18.41 16.94 8.74
N PRO A 215 17.81 16.96 9.94
CA PRO A 215 16.40 16.62 10.12
C PRO A 215 15.48 17.53 9.30
N ILE A 216 14.31 17.04 8.94
CA ILE A 216 13.25 17.87 8.34
C ILE A 216 12.78 18.86 9.43
N PRO A 217 12.90 20.18 9.24
CA PRO A 217 12.43 21.16 10.21
C PRO A 217 10.90 21.22 10.22
N HIS A 218 10.30 21.69 11.31
CA HIS A 218 8.84 21.84 11.41
C HIS A 218 8.26 22.69 10.29
N SER A 219 8.94 23.76 9.86
CA SER A 219 8.50 24.60 8.74
C SER A 219 8.37 23.84 7.41
N ARG A 220 8.97 22.65 7.29
CA ARG A 220 8.85 21.76 6.13
C ARG A 220 8.15 20.44 6.47
N SER A 221 7.33 20.40 7.52
CA SER A 221 6.42 19.26 7.75
C SER A 221 5.57 18.99 6.51
N HIS A 222 5.50 17.74 6.11
CA HIS A 222 4.73 17.27 4.95
C HIS A 222 4.32 15.83 5.15
N LEU A 223 3.30 15.41 4.38
CA LEU A 223 3.03 14.00 4.16
C LEU A 223 3.80 13.59 2.91
N HIS A 224 4.70 12.62 3.05
CA HIS A 224 5.22 11.90 1.91
C HIS A 224 4.27 10.74 1.59
N TRP A 225 3.65 10.79 0.41
CA TRP A 225 2.61 9.86 -0.02
C TRP A 225 3.02 9.13 -1.29
N GLU A 226 2.93 7.79 -1.27
CA GLU A 226 3.21 6.92 -2.41
C GLU A 226 1.99 6.02 -2.71
N ILE A 227 1.88 5.58 -3.97
CA ILE A 227 1.00 4.49 -4.40
C ILE A 227 1.76 3.61 -5.40
N GLY A 228 1.61 2.29 -5.33
CA GLY A 228 2.24 1.41 -6.30
C GLY A 228 2.13 -0.07 -5.99
N LEU A 229 3.08 -0.85 -6.49
CA LEU A 229 3.14 -2.31 -6.33
C LEU A 229 4.39 -2.76 -5.57
N MET A 230 4.22 -3.81 -4.77
CA MET A 230 5.35 -4.49 -4.14
C MET A 230 6.10 -5.31 -5.20
N LEU A 231 7.43 -5.31 -5.21
CA LEU A 231 8.21 -6.05 -6.21
C LEU A 231 8.25 -7.55 -5.91
N ASN A 232 8.55 -7.93 -4.67
CA ASN A 232 8.77 -9.32 -4.30
C ASN A 232 8.20 -9.67 -2.91
N ALA A 233 7.36 -10.69 -2.82
CA ALA A 233 6.75 -11.13 -1.56
C ALA A 233 7.70 -11.88 -0.60
N ARG A 234 8.95 -12.11 -1.02
CA ARG A 234 10.01 -12.76 -0.25
C ARG A 234 11.17 -11.82 0.07
N TYR A 235 11.01 -10.52 -0.15
CA TYR A 235 12.05 -9.54 0.10
C TYR A 235 12.59 -9.59 1.54
N GLU A 236 11.73 -9.81 2.54
CA GLU A 236 12.16 -9.99 3.94
C GLU A 236 13.22 -11.09 4.08
N ILE A 237 13.07 -12.21 3.37
CA ILE A 237 14.01 -13.33 3.45
C ILE A 237 15.37 -12.89 2.89
N LYS A 238 15.37 -12.30 1.68
CA LYS A 238 16.58 -11.76 1.05
C LYS A 238 17.27 -10.72 1.93
N HIS A 239 16.50 -9.79 2.48
CA HIS A 239 16.99 -8.71 3.32
C HIS A 239 17.67 -9.23 4.60
N ARG A 240 17.12 -10.29 5.20
CA ARG A 240 17.73 -10.98 6.35
C ARG A 240 18.98 -11.76 5.98
N GLU A 241 18.99 -12.45 4.83
CA GLU A 241 20.18 -13.16 4.31
C GLU A 241 21.34 -12.20 4.07
N GLU A 242 21.05 -10.99 3.58
CA GLU A 242 22.02 -9.91 3.38
C GLU A 242 22.37 -9.15 4.68
N LYS A 243 21.77 -9.53 5.82
CA LYS A 243 21.98 -8.93 7.14
C LYS A 243 21.75 -7.41 7.17
N LEU A 244 20.83 -6.93 6.33
CA LEU A 244 20.51 -5.51 6.23
C LEU A 244 19.63 -5.06 7.40
N LYS A 245 19.78 -3.79 7.80
CA LYS A 245 19.04 -3.17 8.90
C LYS A 245 18.61 -1.74 8.54
N PRO A 246 17.52 -1.25 9.16
CA PRO A 246 16.55 -1.99 9.98
C PRO A 246 15.68 -2.94 9.15
N ASP A 247 15.14 -3.96 9.82
CA ASP A 247 14.29 -4.96 9.18
C ASP A 247 12.83 -4.51 9.20
N PHE A 248 12.31 -4.16 8.03
CA PHE A 248 10.93 -3.73 7.82
C PHE A 248 10.10 -4.79 7.07
N GLY A 249 10.60 -6.02 7.02
CA GLY A 249 9.98 -7.09 6.26
C GLY A 249 9.85 -6.75 4.78
N ASN A 250 8.74 -7.17 4.18
CA ASN A 250 8.44 -6.89 2.77
C ASN A 250 8.08 -5.42 2.47
N TYR A 251 7.82 -4.60 3.50
CA TYR A 251 7.40 -3.19 3.35
C TYR A 251 8.57 -2.21 3.55
N ASN A 252 9.78 -2.67 3.22
CA ASN A 252 10.95 -1.82 3.05
C ASN A 252 10.84 -1.05 1.72
N GLY A 253 11.19 0.23 1.69
CA GLY A 253 11.10 1.07 0.48
C GLY A 253 11.89 0.54 -0.73
N ARG A 254 12.89 -0.32 -0.53
CA ARG A 254 13.59 -1.01 -1.63
C ARG A 254 12.75 -2.08 -2.34
N ASN A 255 11.63 -2.50 -1.75
CA ASN A 255 10.69 -3.46 -2.30
C ASN A 255 9.37 -2.81 -2.77
N LEU A 256 9.23 -1.50 -2.58
CA LEU A 256 8.05 -0.72 -2.94
C LEU A 256 8.39 0.15 -4.15
N PHE A 257 7.59 0.00 -5.21
CA PHE A 257 7.78 0.67 -6.48
C PHE A 257 6.50 1.41 -6.84
N GLY A 258 6.61 2.73 -6.89
CA GLY A 258 5.52 3.67 -7.05
C GLY A 258 5.28 4.09 -8.49
N ILE A 259 4.11 4.66 -8.70
CA ILE A 259 3.69 5.46 -9.85
C ILE A 259 3.43 6.89 -9.37
N ASP A 260 3.19 7.83 -10.28
CA ASP A 260 2.81 9.19 -9.89
C ASP A 260 1.44 9.16 -9.17
N PRO A 261 1.39 9.41 -7.85
CA PRO A 261 0.16 9.30 -7.09
C PRO A 261 -0.80 10.46 -7.38
N LEU A 262 -0.29 11.63 -7.81
CA LEU A 262 -1.13 12.77 -8.18
C LEU A 262 -1.74 12.58 -9.56
N ASP A 263 -0.98 12.01 -10.51
CA ASP A 263 -1.53 11.67 -11.82
C ASP A 263 -2.62 10.61 -11.71
N PHE A 264 -2.40 9.54 -10.93
CA PHE A 264 -3.43 8.54 -10.67
C PHE A 264 -4.66 9.15 -9.98
N PHE A 265 -4.46 9.99 -8.95
CA PHE A 265 -5.55 10.70 -8.28
C PHE A 265 -6.36 11.56 -9.27
N ALA A 266 -5.69 12.36 -10.10
CA ALA A 266 -6.34 13.21 -11.10
C ALA A 266 -7.05 12.41 -12.19
N ALA A 267 -6.46 11.31 -12.68
CA ALA A 267 -7.11 10.40 -13.61
C ALA A 267 -8.38 9.80 -13.00
N ARG A 268 -8.32 9.40 -11.72
CA ARG A 268 -9.45 8.81 -11.02
C ARG A 268 -10.55 9.82 -10.69
N GLN A 269 -10.23 11.08 -10.41
CA GLN A 269 -11.24 12.14 -10.26
C GLN A 269 -11.98 12.41 -11.59
N ARG A 270 -11.27 12.34 -12.72
CA ARG A 270 -11.87 12.51 -14.06
C ARG A 270 -12.72 11.31 -14.47
N GLN A 271 -12.29 10.09 -14.13
CA GLN A 271 -12.98 8.87 -14.52
C GLN A 271 -13.20 7.95 -13.30
N PRO A 272 -14.39 8.01 -12.66
CA PRO A 272 -14.66 7.21 -11.48
C PRO A 272 -14.64 5.68 -11.64
N GLY A 273 -14.70 5.19 -12.87
CA GLY A 273 -14.58 3.77 -13.19
C GLY A 273 -13.15 3.30 -13.46
N LEU A 274 -12.15 4.19 -13.45
CA LEU A 274 -10.77 3.84 -13.77
C LEU A 274 -10.23 2.82 -12.76
N THR A 275 -9.83 1.66 -13.27
CA THR A 275 -9.17 0.61 -12.48
C THR A 275 -7.66 0.79 -12.49
N MET A 276 -6.95 0.21 -11.52
CA MET A 276 -5.49 0.27 -11.52
C MET A 276 -4.90 -0.42 -12.76
N ALA A 277 -5.44 -1.58 -13.15
CA ALA A 277 -4.96 -2.28 -14.35
C ALA A 277 -5.10 -1.42 -15.63
N ALA A 278 -6.23 -0.73 -15.81
CA ALA A 278 -6.43 0.15 -16.95
C ALA A 278 -5.50 1.38 -16.90
N TYR A 279 -5.26 1.94 -15.71
CA TYR A 279 -4.31 3.02 -15.53
C TYR A 279 -2.87 2.59 -15.89
N LEU A 280 -2.40 1.47 -15.34
CA LEU A 280 -1.05 0.96 -15.61
C LEU A 280 -0.83 0.61 -17.09
N ALA A 281 -1.85 0.07 -17.76
CA ALA A 281 -1.80 -0.23 -19.19
C ALA A 281 -1.69 1.02 -20.08
N ALA A 282 -2.14 2.18 -19.60
CA ALA A 282 -2.05 3.45 -20.31
C ALA A 282 -0.70 4.17 -20.10
N LEU A 283 0.08 3.78 -19.08
CA LEU A 283 1.38 4.38 -18.82
C LEU A 283 2.37 4.06 -19.94
N THR A 284 3.09 5.08 -20.40
CA THR A 284 4.18 4.88 -21.36
C THR A 284 5.40 4.31 -20.62
N PRO A 285 5.98 3.18 -21.05
CA PRO A 285 7.18 2.65 -20.42
C PRO A 285 8.39 3.57 -20.57
N ALA A 286 9.15 3.75 -19.49
CA ALA A 286 10.43 4.46 -19.51
C ALA A 286 11.53 3.61 -20.15
N CYS A 287 11.50 2.29 -19.96
CA CYS A 287 12.39 1.36 -20.64
C CYS A 287 11.77 -0.02 -20.80
N GLU A 288 12.29 -0.75 -21.79
CA GLU A 288 11.96 -2.14 -22.04
C GLU A 288 13.24 -2.98 -21.93
N VAL A 289 13.16 -4.08 -21.21
CA VAL A 289 14.32 -4.92 -20.87
C VAL A 289 14.03 -6.39 -21.12
N VAL A 290 15.07 -7.14 -21.45
CA VAL A 290 15.02 -8.60 -21.60
C VAL A 290 15.83 -9.23 -20.48
N LEU A 291 15.23 -10.15 -19.73
CA LEU A 291 15.83 -10.73 -18.54
C LEU A 291 15.78 -12.26 -18.57
N ARG A 292 16.86 -12.92 -18.13
CA ARG A 292 16.94 -14.36 -17.92
C ARG A 292 17.04 -14.68 -16.44
N GLY A 293 16.06 -15.43 -15.94
CA GLY A 293 15.94 -15.80 -14.54
C GLY A 293 14.86 -16.83 -14.27
N LYS A 294 14.56 -17.05 -13.00
CA LYS A 294 13.47 -17.92 -12.54
C LYS A 294 12.11 -17.26 -12.84
N ALA A 295 11.01 -17.95 -12.56
CA ALA A 295 9.70 -17.32 -12.59
C ALA A 295 9.60 -16.31 -11.42
N PRO A 296 9.41 -15.00 -11.69
CA PRO A 296 9.27 -14.00 -10.63
C PRO A 296 7.91 -14.17 -9.94
N ASP A 297 7.83 -13.94 -8.62
CA ASP A 297 6.54 -13.99 -7.92
C ASP A 297 5.61 -12.83 -8.32
N PHE A 298 6.17 -11.74 -8.87
CA PHE A 298 5.44 -10.55 -9.28
C PHE A 298 4.23 -10.86 -10.17
N PHE A 299 4.39 -11.63 -11.25
CA PHE A 299 3.28 -11.97 -12.16
C PHE A 299 2.32 -13.02 -11.60
N ARG A 300 2.70 -13.72 -10.53
CA ARG A 300 1.75 -14.54 -9.77
C ARG A 300 0.86 -13.65 -8.90
N ARG A 301 1.37 -12.53 -8.40
CA ARG A 301 0.62 -11.56 -7.58
C ARG A 301 -0.16 -10.55 -8.42
N TYR A 302 0.30 -10.27 -9.64
CA TYR A 302 -0.31 -9.32 -10.58
C TYR A 302 -0.49 -9.96 -11.96
N PRO A 303 -1.30 -11.04 -12.08
CA PRO A 303 -1.38 -11.79 -13.34
C PRO A 303 -1.94 -10.99 -14.52
N ALA A 304 -2.73 -9.93 -14.27
CA ALA A 304 -3.22 -9.05 -15.34
C ALA A 304 -2.08 -8.28 -16.07
N LEU A 305 -0.90 -8.18 -15.46
CA LEU A 305 0.28 -7.52 -16.05
C LEU A 305 1.12 -8.48 -16.91
N TRP A 306 0.75 -9.77 -16.99
CA TRP A 306 1.37 -10.71 -17.91
C TRP A 306 0.55 -10.80 -19.20
N HIS A 307 1.22 -10.71 -20.35
CA HIS A 307 0.59 -10.74 -21.66
C HIS A 307 1.08 -11.92 -22.50
N GLY A 308 0.13 -12.51 -23.23
CA GLY A 308 0.39 -13.67 -24.09
C GLY A 308 0.34 -15.00 -23.34
N PRO A 309 0.91 -16.07 -23.92
CA PRO A 309 0.85 -17.40 -23.33
C PRO A 309 1.55 -17.47 -21.97
N PRO A 310 1.25 -18.49 -21.14
CA PRO A 310 1.97 -18.74 -19.90
C PRO A 310 3.48 -18.76 -20.09
N ARG A 311 4.22 -18.43 -19.04
CA ARG A 311 5.68 -18.44 -19.08
C ARG A 311 6.19 -19.82 -19.48
N ASP A 312 7.03 -19.85 -20.52
CA ASP A 312 7.54 -21.07 -21.15
C ASP A 312 8.95 -21.47 -20.68
N GLY A 313 9.53 -20.68 -19.77
CA GLY A 313 10.89 -20.88 -19.25
C GLY A 313 11.96 -20.06 -19.97
N ASN A 314 11.63 -19.44 -21.11
CA ASN A 314 12.51 -18.53 -21.84
C ASN A 314 12.75 -17.21 -21.07
N PRO A 315 13.71 -16.38 -21.54
CA PRO A 315 13.82 -15.01 -21.07
C PRO A 315 12.48 -14.27 -21.16
N ILE A 316 12.29 -13.33 -20.26
CA ILE A 316 11.11 -12.48 -20.20
C ILE A 316 11.44 -11.12 -20.78
N HIS A 317 10.47 -10.53 -21.48
CA HIS A 317 10.49 -9.12 -21.84
C HIS A 317 9.64 -8.35 -20.83
N LEU A 318 10.16 -7.25 -20.30
CA LEU A 318 9.48 -6.37 -19.35
C LEU A 318 9.42 -4.95 -19.89
N ALA A 319 8.27 -4.31 -19.73
CA ALA A 319 8.14 -2.86 -19.80
C ALA A 319 8.17 -2.30 -18.37
N LEU A 320 9.00 -1.28 -18.14
CA LEU A 320 9.22 -0.68 -16.82
C LEU A 320 8.88 0.81 -16.82
N SER A 321 8.31 1.30 -15.73
CA SER A 321 8.20 2.74 -15.44
C SER A 321 9.57 3.35 -15.11
N GLU A 322 9.62 4.67 -14.95
CA GLU A 322 10.79 5.43 -14.52
C GLU A 322 11.24 5.09 -13.09
N SER A 323 10.34 4.59 -12.25
CA SER A 323 10.67 4.02 -10.94
C SER A 323 11.26 2.60 -11.06
N GLY A 324 11.15 1.96 -12.21
CA GLY A 324 11.49 0.56 -12.42
C GLY A 324 10.42 -0.42 -11.94
N MET A 325 9.19 0.05 -11.74
CA MET A 325 8.04 -0.83 -11.54
C MET A 325 7.73 -1.59 -12.84
N PRO A 326 7.54 -2.91 -12.81
CA PRO A 326 7.04 -3.63 -13.98
C PRO A 326 5.62 -3.19 -14.32
N LEU A 327 5.45 -2.63 -15.52
CA LEU A 327 4.14 -2.25 -16.09
C LEU A 327 3.52 -3.41 -16.87
N ALA A 328 4.35 -4.20 -17.55
CA ALA A 328 3.92 -5.38 -18.29
C ALA A 328 5.06 -6.39 -18.43
N GLY A 329 4.72 -7.66 -18.58
CA GLY A 329 5.64 -8.75 -18.90
C GLY A 329 5.09 -9.73 -19.92
N ARG A 330 5.98 -10.36 -20.67
CA ARG A 330 5.64 -11.45 -21.60
C ARG A 330 6.85 -12.34 -21.85
N ASN A 331 6.64 -13.47 -22.50
CA ASN A 331 7.76 -14.25 -23.06
C ASN A 331 8.51 -13.40 -24.09
N ALA A 332 9.85 -13.47 -24.05
CA ALA A 332 10.69 -12.76 -25.01
C ALA A 332 10.57 -13.38 -26.40
N THR A 333 10.63 -12.55 -27.43
CA THR A 333 10.65 -12.99 -28.84
C THR A 333 12.03 -13.54 -29.22
N ALA A 334 12.13 -14.24 -30.36
CA ALA A 334 13.43 -14.73 -30.86
C ALA A 334 14.46 -13.60 -31.05
N VAL A 335 14.04 -12.42 -31.49
CA VAL A 335 14.90 -11.23 -31.65
C VAL A 335 15.41 -10.74 -30.30
N GLU A 336 14.56 -10.69 -29.29
CA GLU A 336 14.92 -10.28 -27.93
C GLU A 336 15.84 -11.29 -27.23
N ILE A 337 15.63 -12.59 -27.48
CA ILE A 337 16.52 -13.65 -27.00
C ILE A 337 17.89 -13.53 -27.66
N ALA A 338 17.95 -13.22 -28.95
CA ALA A 338 19.20 -12.97 -29.66
C ALA A 338 19.92 -11.71 -29.14
N LEU A 339 19.18 -10.62 -28.87
CA LEU A 339 19.71 -9.40 -28.23
C LEU A 339 20.34 -9.72 -26.86
N LEU A 340 19.68 -10.55 -26.07
CA LEU A 340 20.17 -10.96 -24.76
C LEU A 340 21.45 -11.82 -24.86
N GLY A 341 21.48 -12.74 -25.83
CA GLY A 341 22.55 -13.72 -25.99
C GLY A 341 22.80 -14.51 -24.69
N ASN A 342 24.07 -14.58 -24.31
CA ASN A 342 24.54 -15.28 -23.10
C ASN A 342 24.45 -14.44 -21.81
N GLN A 343 23.98 -13.19 -21.91
CA GLN A 343 23.84 -12.33 -20.74
C GLN A 343 22.60 -12.69 -19.92
N ARG A 344 22.57 -12.26 -18.66
CA ARG A 344 21.37 -12.37 -17.81
C ARG A 344 20.35 -11.26 -18.06
N GLN A 345 20.78 -10.16 -18.68
CA GLN A 345 19.96 -8.97 -18.84
C GLN A 345 20.46 -8.09 -20.00
N ALA A 346 19.52 -7.52 -20.74
CA ALA A 346 19.77 -6.57 -21.83
C ALA A 346 18.70 -5.47 -21.83
N VAL A 347 19.09 -4.27 -22.24
CA VAL A 347 18.15 -3.16 -22.45
C VAL A 347 17.71 -3.19 -23.91
N ALA A 348 16.42 -3.39 -24.16
CA ALA A 348 15.86 -3.44 -25.51
C ALA A 348 15.53 -2.05 -26.03
N LYS A 349 14.90 -1.22 -25.18
CA LYS A 349 14.47 0.12 -25.55
C LYS A 349 14.48 1.04 -24.34
N VAL A 350 14.70 2.32 -24.60
CA VAL A 350 14.56 3.39 -23.60
C VAL A 350 13.76 4.50 -24.25
N ASN A 351 12.79 5.05 -23.51
CA ASN A 351 12.13 6.30 -23.83
C ASN A 351 12.76 7.41 -22.95
N PRO A 352 13.68 8.23 -23.49
CA PRO A 352 14.38 9.24 -22.71
C PRO A 352 13.45 10.30 -22.11
N ASP A 353 12.34 10.60 -22.78
CA ASP A 353 11.40 11.64 -22.33
C ASP A 353 10.67 11.21 -21.06
N VAL A 354 10.27 9.93 -20.98
CA VAL A 354 9.65 9.35 -19.78
C VAL A 354 10.70 9.05 -18.71
N LEU A 355 11.87 8.52 -19.09
CA LEU A 355 12.94 8.20 -18.15
C LEU A 355 13.50 9.47 -17.46
N GLY A 356 13.34 10.65 -18.10
CA GLY A 356 13.70 11.94 -17.54
C GLY A 356 15.18 12.00 -17.13
N ARG A 357 15.46 12.41 -15.89
CA ARG A 357 16.83 12.46 -15.34
C ARG A 357 17.30 11.09 -14.83
N ASN A 358 17.09 10.07 -15.66
CA ASN A 358 17.49 8.68 -15.47
C ASN A 358 16.70 7.88 -14.42
N GLY A 359 15.44 8.22 -14.13
CA GLY A 359 14.60 7.44 -13.20
C GLY A 359 15.30 7.12 -11.86
N ARG A 360 15.19 5.85 -11.43
CA ARG A 360 15.99 5.26 -10.33
C ARG A 360 17.43 4.87 -10.70
N GLY A 361 17.88 5.16 -11.92
CA GLY A 361 19.26 4.95 -12.35
C GLY A 361 19.59 3.49 -12.68
N TYR A 362 18.61 2.68 -13.09
CA TYR A 362 18.82 1.27 -13.41
C TYR A 362 19.48 1.02 -14.75
N VAL A 363 19.34 1.96 -15.68
CA VAL A 363 20.00 1.95 -16.98
C VAL A 363 20.92 3.16 -17.12
N THR A 364 21.88 3.06 -18.02
CA THR A 364 22.77 4.15 -18.37
C THR A 364 23.20 4.04 -19.82
N ARG A 365 23.47 5.19 -20.44
CA ARG A 365 23.94 5.25 -21.81
C ARG A 365 25.46 5.16 -21.82
N SER A 366 25.99 4.17 -22.53
CA SER A 366 27.42 3.95 -22.76
C SER A 366 27.67 3.96 -24.27
N GLY A 367 28.19 5.09 -24.78
CA GLY A 367 28.24 5.36 -26.22
C GLY A 367 26.85 5.39 -26.84
N ASN A 368 26.63 4.56 -27.87
CA ASN A 368 25.34 4.45 -28.54
C ASN A 368 24.40 3.39 -27.95
N GLN A 369 24.80 2.71 -26.87
CA GLN A 369 24.03 1.63 -26.29
C GLN A 369 23.58 1.94 -24.87
N TRP A 370 22.36 1.50 -24.54
CA TRP A 370 21.89 1.47 -23.17
C TRP A 370 22.29 0.15 -22.50
N LYS A 371 22.76 0.25 -21.26
CA LYS A 371 23.20 -0.89 -20.46
C LYS A 371 22.68 -0.75 -19.05
N PHE A 372 22.58 -1.87 -18.36
CA PHE A 372 22.24 -1.85 -16.94
C PHE A 372 23.38 -1.32 -16.08
N THR A 373 23.03 -0.51 -15.09
CA THR A 373 23.93 -0.11 -14.00
C THR A 373 24.07 -1.24 -12.97
N PRO A 374 25.00 -1.14 -12.00
CA PRO A 374 25.02 -2.05 -10.86
C PRO A 374 23.69 -2.09 -10.10
N ALA A 375 23.04 -0.93 -9.92
CA ALA A 375 21.73 -0.85 -9.26
C ALA A 375 20.64 -1.56 -10.06
N GLY A 376 20.66 -1.46 -11.39
CA GLY A 376 19.71 -2.17 -12.24
C GLY A 376 19.94 -3.69 -12.27
N ARG A 377 21.20 -4.15 -12.21
CA ARG A 377 21.53 -5.58 -11.98
C ARG A 377 20.95 -6.07 -10.66
N GLN A 378 21.18 -5.31 -9.60
CA GLN A 378 20.65 -5.63 -8.28
C GLN A 378 19.12 -5.68 -8.30
N TRP A 379 18.45 -4.70 -8.92
CA TRP A 379 16.99 -4.71 -9.10
C TRP A 379 16.50 -5.98 -9.80
N ALA A 380 17.16 -6.42 -10.89
CA ALA A 380 16.78 -7.65 -11.60
C ALA A 380 16.97 -8.90 -10.74
N ASP A 381 18.03 -8.96 -9.93
CA ASP A 381 18.24 -10.06 -8.97
C ASP A 381 17.17 -10.06 -7.88
N HIS A 382 16.68 -8.89 -7.43
CA HIS A 382 15.57 -8.80 -6.49
C HIS A 382 14.25 -9.22 -7.12
N PHE A 383 14.02 -8.89 -8.38
CA PHE A 383 12.82 -9.27 -9.11
C PHE A 383 12.68 -10.80 -9.27
N PHE A 384 13.79 -11.52 -9.40
CA PHE A 384 13.79 -12.99 -9.57
C PHE A 384 13.99 -13.82 -8.30
N TYR A 385 14.21 -13.18 -7.15
CA TYR A 385 14.48 -13.87 -5.89
C TYR A 385 13.28 -14.70 -5.43
#